data_AF-A0A2R6IYP0-F1
#
_entry.id   AF-A0A2R6IYP0-F1
#
_cell.length_a   1.000
_cell.length_b   1.000
_cell.length_c   1.000
_cell.angle_alpha   90.00
_cell.angle_beta   90.00
_cell.angle_gamma   90.00
#
_symmetry.space_group_name_H-M   'P 1'
#
loop_
_entity.id
_entity.type
_entity.pdbx_description
1 polymer ?
#
loop_
_entity_poly.entity_id
_entity_poly.type
_entity_poly.pdbx_seq_one_letter_code
_entity_poly.pdbx_strand_id
1 'polypeptide(L)'
;MDAEYVFRVTFRLEPVDPDVSVDPETFETVLRKRAVPPGEDGWLFFRDNLWRGEVNDEPHLRDLAEESLGVHVASVDFRELRTDEAYLSGLREAVAADLGAFRADDVAEVLHKYLGSSLRVTGSG
;
A
#
# COMPACT_ATOMS: atom_id res chain seq x y z
N MET A 1 -16.88 2.14 -6.12
CA MET A 1 -15.91 2.53 -5.08
C MET A 1 -14.89 1.44 -5.03
N ASP A 2 -13.91 1.56 -5.90
CA ASP A 2 -12.82 0.61 -6.04
C ASP A 2 -11.50 1.34 -5.80
N ALA A 3 -10.69 0.78 -4.91
CA ALA A 3 -9.33 1.22 -4.71
C ALA A 3 -8.42 0.06 -4.32
N GLU A 4 -7.15 0.16 -4.70
CA GLU A 4 -6.11 -0.79 -4.37
C GLU A 4 -4.80 -0.10 -4.03
N TYR A 5 -4.13 -0.59 -2.99
CA TYR A 5 -2.74 -0.30 -2.73
C TYR A 5 -1.88 -1.18 -3.64
N VAL A 6 -1.01 -0.54 -4.40
CA VAL A 6 -0.09 -1.20 -5.31
C VAL A 6 1.30 -1.16 -4.70
N PHE A 7 1.90 -2.34 -4.57
CA PHE A 7 3.26 -2.51 -4.09
C PHE A 7 4.09 -3.20 -5.16
N ARG A 8 5.38 -2.87 -5.19
CA ARG A 8 6.41 -3.72 -5.78
C ARG A 8 6.89 -4.64 -4.66
N VAL A 9 6.92 -5.94 -4.93
CA VAL A 9 7.48 -6.92 -4.00
C VAL A 9 8.60 -7.67 -4.69
N THR A 10 9.68 -7.88 -3.96
CA THR A 10 10.82 -8.68 -4.43
C THR A 10 10.79 -10.03 -3.74
N PHE A 11 10.92 -11.09 -4.52
CA PHE A 11 11.09 -12.44 -4.02
C PHE A 11 12.50 -12.93 -4.28
N ARG A 12 12.97 -13.82 -3.41
CA ARG A 12 14.19 -14.59 -3.61
C ARG A 12 13.88 -16.07 -3.45
N LEU A 13 14.22 -16.86 -4.45
CA LEU A 13 14.17 -18.32 -4.38
C LEU A 13 15.44 -18.82 -3.72
N GLU A 14 15.31 -19.53 -2.61
CA GLU A 14 16.42 -20.16 -1.88
C GLU A 14 16.22 -21.68 -1.92
N PRO A 15 16.79 -22.39 -2.92
CA PRO A 15 16.68 -23.84 -3.02
C PRO A 15 17.21 -24.53 -1.76
N VAL A 16 16.45 -25.49 -1.24
CA VAL A 16 16.85 -26.31 -0.09
C VAL A 16 17.93 -27.32 -0.48
N ASP A 17 17.89 -27.78 -1.72
CA ASP A 17 18.87 -28.70 -2.28
C ASP A 17 20.11 -27.92 -2.78
N PRO A 18 21.32 -28.16 -2.23
CA PRO A 18 22.53 -27.45 -2.62
C PRO A 18 22.97 -27.73 -4.06
N ASP A 19 22.46 -28.80 -4.71
CA ASP A 19 22.76 -29.13 -6.11
C ASP A 19 21.80 -28.43 -7.09
N VAL A 20 20.81 -27.69 -6.59
CA VAL A 20 19.83 -26.94 -7.40
C VAL A 20 20.17 -25.45 -7.38
N SER A 21 20.29 -24.86 -8.57
CA SER A 21 20.42 -23.41 -8.75
C SER A 21 19.31 -22.84 -9.63
N VAL A 22 19.01 -21.55 -9.43
CA VAL A 22 17.97 -20.82 -10.15
C VAL A 22 18.54 -19.50 -10.64
N ASP A 23 18.24 -19.14 -11.88
CA ASP A 23 18.69 -17.89 -12.50
C ASP A 23 17.56 -17.28 -13.36
N PRO A 24 17.04 -16.09 -13.02
CA PRO A 24 17.41 -15.29 -11.85
C PRO A 24 16.84 -15.89 -10.54
N GLU A 25 17.64 -15.88 -9.47
CA GLU A 25 17.18 -16.28 -8.13
C GLU A 25 16.30 -15.22 -7.45
N THR A 26 16.34 -13.98 -7.96
CA THR A 26 15.58 -12.84 -7.43
C THR A 26 14.73 -12.24 -8.53
N PHE A 27 13.45 -11.98 -8.23
CA PHE A 27 12.54 -11.36 -9.18
C PHE A 27 11.54 -10.45 -8.49
N GLU A 28 11.07 -9.45 -9.23
CA GLU A 28 10.06 -8.51 -8.76
C GLU A 28 8.67 -8.89 -9.29
N THR A 29 7.64 -8.60 -8.52
CA THR A 29 6.25 -8.59 -9.00
C THR A 29 5.44 -7.44 -8.41
N VAL A 30 4.18 -7.34 -8.83
CA VAL A 30 3.23 -6.33 -8.36
C VAL A 30 2.19 -6.97 -7.45
N LEU A 31 2.23 -6.63 -6.18
CA LEU A 31 1.19 -6.97 -5.20
C LEU A 31 0.10 -5.89 -5.23
N ARG A 32 -1.16 -6.33 -5.29
CA ARG A 32 -2.33 -5.45 -5.21
C ARG A 32 -3.16 -5.86 -4.01
N LYS A 33 -3.31 -4.94 -3.06
CA LYS A 33 -4.18 -5.12 -1.90
C LYS A 33 -5.40 -4.24 -2.07
N ARG A 34 -6.60 -4.82 -2.10
CA ARG A 34 -7.84 -4.04 -2.08
C ARG A 34 -7.87 -3.13 -0.85
N ALA A 35 -8.17 -1.86 -1.08
CA ALA A 35 -8.37 -0.90 -0.01
C ALA A 35 -9.78 -1.06 0.57
N VAL A 36 -9.87 -0.94 1.89
CA VAL A 36 -11.15 -0.98 2.60
C VAL A 36 -11.88 0.34 2.37
N PRO A 37 -13.21 0.35 2.16
CA PRO A 37 -13.95 1.59 1.98
C PRO A 37 -13.73 2.60 3.11
N PRO A 38 -13.64 3.90 2.82
CA PRO A 38 -13.42 4.92 3.85
C PRO A 38 -14.53 4.91 4.91
N GLY A 39 -14.14 4.91 6.18
CA GLY A 39 -15.06 4.84 7.33
C GLY A 39 -15.37 3.42 7.83
N GLU A 40 -14.97 2.38 7.11
CA GLU A 40 -15.11 0.97 7.55
C GLU A 40 -13.86 0.45 8.27
N ASP A 41 -14.02 -0.52 9.16
CA ASP A 41 -12.89 -1.08 9.94
C ASP A 41 -11.72 -1.51 9.04
N GLY A 42 -10.55 -0.88 9.25
CA GLY A 42 -9.34 -1.12 8.47
C GLY A 42 -9.05 -0.13 7.32
N TRP A 43 -9.90 0.87 7.10
CA TRP A 43 -9.70 1.90 6.07
C TRP A 43 -8.46 2.79 6.29
N LEU A 44 -7.93 2.82 7.51
CA LEU A 44 -6.78 3.62 7.92
C LEU A 44 -5.42 3.01 7.57
N PHE A 45 -5.40 1.95 6.75
CA PHE A 45 -4.17 1.29 6.31
C PHE A 45 -3.08 2.27 5.83
N PHE A 46 -3.45 3.29 5.04
CA PHE A 46 -2.50 4.30 4.55
C PHE A 46 -1.87 5.13 5.67
N ARG A 47 -2.64 5.45 6.72
CA ARG A 47 -2.16 6.22 7.87
C ARG A 47 -1.18 5.40 8.69
N ASP A 48 -1.48 4.12 8.84
CA ASP A 48 -0.76 3.22 9.75
C ASP A 48 0.54 2.71 9.11
N ASN A 49 0.61 2.58 7.77
CA ASN A 49 1.72 1.93 7.07
C ASN A 49 2.52 2.84 6.12
N LEU A 50 2.05 4.05 5.81
CA LEU A 50 2.69 4.92 4.83
C LEU A 50 3.10 6.26 5.43
N TRP A 51 4.15 6.86 4.86
CA TRP A 51 4.58 8.21 5.18
C TRP A 51 5.21 8.85 3.94
N ARG A 52 4.71 10.01 3.53
CA ARG A 52 5.15 10.77 2.35
C ARG A 52 5.22 9.94 1.05
N GLY A 53 4.34 8.96 0.90
CA GLY A 53 4.29 8.10 -0.28
C GLY A 53 5.30 6.95 -0.27
N GLU A 54 5.88 6.65 0.89
CA GLU A 54 6.74 5.47 1.11
C GLU A 54 6.24 4.64 2.29
N VAL A 55 6.75 3.42 2.43
CA VAL A 55 6.45 2.54 3.56
C VAL A 55 7.16 3.09 4.80
N ASN A 56 6.43 3.27 5.91
CA ASN A 56 7.00 3.85 7.13
C ASN A 56 7.78 2.83 7.97
N ASP A 57 7.39 1.56 7.93
CA ASP A 57 7.99 0.42 8.61
C ASP A 57 8.02 -0.77 7.62
N GLU A 58 9.11 -0.86 6.86
CA GLU A 58 9.28 -1.89 5.83
C GLU A 58 9.28 -3.31 6.41
N PRO A 59 9.97 -3.61 7.52
CA PRO A 59 9.89 -4.93 8.14
C PRO A 59 8.46 -5.35 8.49
N HIS A 60 7.68 -4.45 9.10
CA HIS A 60 6.28 -4.75 9.42
C HIS A 60 5.45 -5.03 8.17
N LEU A 61 5.58 -4.21 7.13
CA LEU A 61 4.80 -4.40 5.91
C LEU A 61 5.23 -5.67 5.15
N ARG A 62 6.51 -6.02 5.21
CA ARG A 62 7.05 -7.27 4.67
C ARG A 62 6.42 -8.47 5.37
N ASP A 63 6.33 -8.46 6.70
CA ASP A 63 5.67 -9.53 7.46
C ASP A 63 4.17 -9.66 7.10
N LEU A 64 3.45 -8.53 6.93
CA LEU A 64 2.06 -8.54 6.44
C LEU A 64 1.94 -9.11 5.01
N ALA A 65 2.91 -8.82 4.14
CA ALA A 65 2.95 -9.36 2.79
C ALA A 65 3.24 -10.87 2.81
N GLU A 66 4.18 -11.33 3.64
CA GLU A 66 4.48 -12.77 3.84
C GLU A 66 3.26 -13.52 4.38
N GLU A 67 2.56 -12.97 5.38
CA GLU A 67 1.32 -13.56 5.91
C GLU A 67 0.25 -13.71 4.81
N SER A 68 0.10 -12.69 3.97
CA SER A 68 -0.89 -12.68 2.89
C SER A 68 -0.54 -13.64 1.74
N LEU A 69 0.77 -13.81 1.44
CA LEU A 69 1.25 -14.57 0.29
C LEU A 69 1.63 -16.01 0.63
N GLY A 70 1.89 -16.32 1.89
CA GLY A 70 2.33 -17.64 2.36
C GLY A 70 3.76 -18.01 1.93
N VAL A 71 4.56 -17.05 1.49
CA VAL A 71 5.95 -17.22 1.04
C VAL A 71 6.81 -16.07 1.56
N HIS A 72 8.13 -16.28 1.67
CA HIS A 72 9.08 -15.25 2.07
C HIS A 72 9.10 -14.08 1.09
N VAL A 73 9.15 -12.86 1.60
CA VAL A 73 9.24 -11.61 0.82
C VAL A 73 10.55 -10.93 1.19
N ALA A 74 11.37 -10.62 0.18
CA ALA A 74 12.68 -10.01 0.37
C ALA A 74 12.60 -8.49 0.55
N SER A 75 11.68 -7.82 -0.15
CA SER A 75 11.40 -6.39 0.04
C SER A 75 9.97 -6.05 -0.38
N VAL A 76 9.41 -4.98 0.21
CA VAL A 76 8.12 -4.42 -0.20
C VAL A 76 8.16 -2.90 -0.30
N ASP A 77 7.76 -2.38 -1.45
CA ASP A 77 7.81 -0.95 -1.76
C ASP A 77 6.43 -0.46 -2.20
N PHE A 78 5.87 0.50 -1.48
CA PHE A 78 4.63 1.16 -1.91
C PHE A 78 4.85 1.95 -3.19
N ARG A 79 3.93 1.81 -4.15
CA ARG A 79 4.01 2.47 -5.45
C ARG A 79 2.92 3.52 -5.61
N GLU A 80 1.67 3.14 -5.36
CA GLU A 80 0.54 4.04 -5.50
C GLU A 80 -0.73 3.47 -4.88
N LEU A 81 -1.63 4.37 -4.45
CA LEU A 81 -3.04 4.08 -4.25
C LEU A 81 -3.75 4.34 -5.58
N ARG A 82 -4.24 3.28 -6.23
CA ARG A 82 -5.13 3.41 -7.39
C ARG A 82 -6.56 3.45 -6.91
N THR A 83 -7.35 4.39 -7.43
CA THR A 83 -8.72 4.62 -6.95
C THR A 83 -9.63 5.13 -8.07
N ASP A 84 -10.93 4.86 -7.96
CA ASP A 84 -11.96 5.63 -8.66
C ASP A 84 -12.24 6.98 -7.96
N GLU A 85 -12.96 7.88 -8.63
CA GLU A 85 -13.36 9.18 -8.08
C GLU A 85 -14.29 9.03 -6.86
N ALA A 86 -15.13 8.00 -6.85
CA ALA A 86 -16.11 7.78 -5.79
C ALA A 86 -15.41 7.44 -4.46
N TYR A 87 -14.40 6.56 -4.49
CA TYR A 87 -13.59 6.23 -3.33
C TYR A 87 -12.73 7.43 -2.92
N LEU A 88 -12.17 8.21 -3.86
CA LEU A 88 -11.42 9.41 -3.50
C LEU A 88 -12.30 10.46 -2.81
N SER A 89 -13.54 10.67 -3.27
CA SER A 89 -14.51 11.54 -2.60
C SER A 89 -14.81 11.05 -1.18
N GLY A 90 -15.14 9.77 -1.02
CA GLY A 90 -15.40 9.16 0.29
C GLY A 90 -14.19 9.25 1.22
N LEU A 91 -12.97 9.09 0.70
CA LEU A 91 -11.75 9.22 1.48
C LEU A 91 -11.57 10.64 2.01
N ARG A 92 -11.81 11.64 1.15
CA ARG A 92 -11.73 13.05 1.53
C ARG A 92 -12.77 13.41 2.60
N GLU A 93 -13.99 12.91 2.46
CA GLU A 93 -15.07 13.12 3.42
C GLU A 93 -14.76 12.46 4.77
N ALA A 94 -14.30 11.20 4.78
CA ALA A 94 -13.95 10.47 5.98
C ALA A 94 -12.77 11.12 6.73
N VAL A 95 -11.76 11.62 6.00
CA VAL A 95 -10.64 12.36 6.59
C VAL A 95 -11.10 13.71 7.14
N ALA A 96 -11.94 14.44 6.41
CA ALA A 96 -12.45 15.75 6.84
C ALA A 96 -13.27 15.66 8.14
N ALA A 97 -13.91 14.51 8.39
CA ALA A 97 -14.69 14.27 9.59
C ALA A 97 -13.82 14.22 10.87
N ASP A 98 -12.53 13.92 10.78
CA ASP A 98 -11.61 13.88 11.93
C ASP A 98 -10.16 14.25 11.54
N LEU A 99 -9.94 15.51 11.16
CA LEU A 99 -8.58 16.02 10.89
C LEU A 99 -7.65 15.97 12.11
N GLY A 100 -8.23 16.01 13.33
CA GLY A 100 -7.49 15.92 14.58
C GLY A 100 -6.72 14.61 14.72
N ALA A 101 -7.31 13.49 14.30
CA ALA A 101 -6.65 12.18 14.29
C ALA A 101 -5.40 12.15 13.38
N PHE A 102 -5.36 12.99 12.34
CA PHE A 102 -4.23 13.05 11.41
C PHE A 102 -3.22 14.15 11.75
N ARG A 103 -3.51 15.02 12.72
CA ARG A 103 -2.69 16.20 13.07
C ARG A 103 -2.37 17.02 11.81
N ALA A 104 -3.41 17.45 11.12
CA ALA A 104 -3.35 18.22 9.88
C ALA A 104 -4.44 19.27 9.88
N ASP A 105 -4.23 20.36 9.16
CA ASP A 105 -5.15 21.49 9.07
C ASP A 105 -6.17 21.31 7.95
N ASP A 106 -5.85 20.51 6.93
CA ASP A 106 -6.77 20.19 5.83
C ASP A 106 -6.55 18.78 5.24
N VAL A 107 -7.51 18.35 4.42
CA VAL A 107 -7.51 17.02 3.78
C VAL A 107 -6.35 16.86 2.79
N ALA A 108 -5.98 17.91 2.06
CA ALA A 108 -4.90 17.84 1.08
C ALA A 108 -3.56 17.62 1.78
N GLU A 109 -3.35 18.25 2.93
CA GLU A 109 -2.22 18.00 3.81
C GLU A 109 -2.18 16.55 4.26
N VAL A 110 -3.30 15.98 4.73
CA VAL A 110 -3.36 14.55 5.12
C VAL A 110 -2.96 13.65 3.96
N LEU A 111 -3.59 13.82 2.79
CA LEU A 111 -3.29 12.96 1.64
C LEU A 111 -1.83 13.10 1.21
N HIS A 112 -1.28 14.32 1.20
CA HIS A 112 0.13 14.53 0.87
C HIS A 112 1.06 13.95 1.94
N LYS A 113 0.72 14.09 3.21
CA LYS A 113 1.50 13.61 4.37
C LYS A 113 1.70 12.10 4.35
N TYR A 114 0.68 11.34 3.96
CA TYR A 114 0.75 9.88 3.96
C TYR A 114 1.03 9.29 2.58
N LEU A 115 0.34 9.78 1.53
CA LEU A 115 0.42 9.24 0.17
C LEU A 115 1.40 10.00 -0.74
N GLY A 116 1.91 11.17 -0.33
CA GLY A 116 2.80 11.98 -1.16
C GLY A 116 2.15 12.38 -2.48
N SER A 117 2.78 12.02 -3.59
CA SER A 117 2.23 12.13 -4.96
C SER A 117 1.73 10.78 -5.52
N SER A 118 1.73 9.73 -4.69
CA SER A 118 1.46 8.34 -5.08
C SER A 118 -0.03 8.00 -5.04
N LEU A 119 -0.90 8.93 -5.48
CA LEU A 119 -2.33 8.72 -5.63
C LEU A 119 -2.70 8.80 -7.12
N ARG A 120 -3.26 7.72 -7.66
CA ARG A 120 -3.69 7.63 -9.05
C ARG A 120 -5.20 7.44 -9.13
N VAL A 121 -5.89 8.45 -9.66
CA VAL A 121 -7.30 8.30 -10.03
C VAL A 121 -7.37 7.65 -11.40
N THR A 122 -8.03 6.50 -11.50
CA THR A 122 -8.34 5.86 -12.77
C THR A 122 -9.70 6.36 -13.23
N GLY A 123 -9.74 7.17 -14.29
CA GLY A 123 -10.99 7.61 -14.89
C GLY A 123 -11.70 6.43 -15.56
N SER A 124 -13.01 6.32 -15.33
CA SER A 124 -13.88 5.48 -16.17
C SER A 124 -13.78 6.01 -17.61
N GLY A 125 -13.10 5.26 -18.48
CA GLY A 125 -13.23 5.43 -19.92
C GLY A 125 -14.57 4.94 -20.41
#